data_AF-A0AB73GSR7-F1
#
_entry.id   AF-A0AB73GSR7-F1
#
_cell.length_a   1.000
_cell.length_b   1.000
_cell.length_c   1.000
_cell.angle_alpha   90.00
_cell.angle_beta   90.00
_cell.angle_gamma   90.00
#
_symmetry.space_group_name_H-M   'P 1'
#
loop_
_entity.id
_entity.type
_entity.pdbx_description
1 polymer ?
#
loop_
_entity_poly.entity_id
_entity_poly.type
_entity_poly.pdbx_seq_one_letter_code
_entity_poly.pdbx_strand_id
1 'polypeptide(L)'
;MRRWIDRWPPTLRRVCSAGLIWVVMCATAHAAPAMPSSAPVQVGYSEATDLFNLLDNLSDWLPGYTAPVYRSYFETHGGLDPADRAALVAYADFRRRTSGLAKDDDLEVLDRVFAPDATREVDPFSRHFLGNAGFEASADAAIAEQSADDQAMLRAYFARFVPRARHLVAVAPRFAQQARELGEELSKPAVSRLAAQMRAFFAVPEPAVFQARFVWWPEPDTTQAKVRGRTMLLYSQHDARTGTASMDWAPIVLHELSHYLSAGQPSARKRMLAANFVRLCPGAATLRNPLNALEEPLAVYWGQYRFEQAVRGRLLPPSSQWYIQADADRAAKAIAAAYPASGAAPVLDDNALLAAAASACK
;
A
#
# COMPACT_ATOMS: atom_id res chain seq x y z
N MET A 1 -61.95 6.67 -8.51
CA MET A 1 -63.08 6.39 -9.44
C MET A 1 -62.50 5.55 -10.58
N ARG A 2 -62.67 4.21 -10.63
CA ARG A 2 -63.74 3.45 -11.34
C ARG A 2 -64.11 4.09 -12.68
N ARG A 3 -64.21 3.44 -13.84
CA ARG A 3 -64.14 2.06 -14.40
C ARG A 3 -64.03 2.27 -15.94
N TRP A 4 -63.64 1.30 -16.77
CA TRP A 4 -64.49 0.52 -17.70
C TRP A 4 -63.48 -0.12 -18.69
N ILE A 5 -63.23 -1.43 -18.82
CA ILE A 5 -64.00 -2.62 -19.23
C ILE A 5 -64.46 -2.61 -20.71
N ASP A 6 -64.28 -3.80 -21.33
CA ASP A 6 -64.84 -4.36 -22.59
C ASP A 6 -63.98 -4.20 -23.86
N ARG A 7 -63.73 -5.21 -24.72
CA ARG A 7 -64.40 -6.50 -25.01
C ARG A 7 -63.47 -7.42 -25.83
N TRP A 8 -63.61 -8.74 -25.67
CA TRP A 8 -63.24 -9.76 -26.67
C TRP A 8 -64.50 -10.26 -27.40
N PRO A 9 -64.35 -10.82 -28.62
CA PRO A 9 -65.09 -12.04 -28.95
C PRO A 9 -64.23 -13.16 -29.60
N PRO A 10 -64.74 -14.41 -29.64
CA PRO A 10 -63.97 -15.63 -29.85
C PRO A 10 -64.20 -16.28 -31.23
N THR A 11 -63.68 -17.52 -31.39
CA THR A 11 -63.91 -18.56 -32.46
C THR A 11 -62.91 -18.59 -33.62
N LEU A 12 -62.54 -19.71 -34.25
CA LEU A 12 -62.34 -21.14 -33.92
C LEU A 12 -61.84 -21.80 -35.23
N ARG A 13 -60.83 -22.70 -35.17
CA ARG A 13 -60.63 -23.95 -35.96
C ARG A 13 -59.24 -24.15 -36.60
N ARG A 14 -58.55 -25.17 -36.06
CA ARG A 14 -57.99 -26.42 -36.68
C ARG A 14 -57.05 -26.21 -37.90
N VAL A 15 -55.85 -26.79 -37.97
CA VAL A 15 -55.56 -28.22 -38.17
C VAL A 15 -54.03 -28.46 -38.08
N CYS A 16 -53.63 -29.54 -37.38
CA CYS A 16 -52.47 -30.44 -37.54
C CYS A 16 -50.99 -29.97 -37.53
N SER A 17 -50.32 -30.45 -36.49
CA SER A 17 -49.24 -31.46 -36.52
C SER A 17 -47.78 -31.01 -36.39
N ALA A 18 -47.17 -31.67 -35.38
CA ALA A 18 -45.78 -32.09 -35.25
C ALA A 18 -44.73 -31.05 -34.81
N GLY A 19 -44.24 -31.26 -33.58
CA GLY A 19 -42.83 -31.02 -33.28
C GLY A 19 -42.55 -30.35 -31.94
N LEU A 20 -41.96 -31.15 -31.04
CA LEU A 20 -41.03 -30.75 -29.98
C LEU A 20 -41.61 -30.18 -28.68
N ILE A 21 -41.74 -31.12 -27.73
CA ILE A 21 -41.68 -30.90 -26.29
C ILE A 21 -40.35 -30.20 -25.97
N TRP A 22 -40.42 -28.96 -25.48
CA TRP A 22 -39.36 -28.37 -24.65
C TRP A 22 -40.00 -27.86 -23.37
N VAL A 23 -39.57 -28.48 -22.27
CA VAL A 23 -39.93 -28.16 -20.90
C VAL A 23 -39.43 -26.75 -20.58
N VAL A 24 -40.35 -25.82 -20.33
CA VAL A 24 -40.02 -24.53 -19.71
C VAL A 24 -39.84 -24.77 -18.21
N MET A 25 -38.60 -25.06 -17.80
CA MET A 25 -38.17 -24.76 -16.44
C MET A 25 -37.77 -23.28 -16.42
N CYS A 26 -38.68 -22.42 -15.98
CA CYS A 26 -38.32 -21.10 -15.47
C CYS A 26 -37.52 -21.31 -14.18
N ALA A 27 -36.22 -21.53 -14.31
CA ALA A 27 -35.28 -21.35 -13.23
C ALA A 27 -35.34 -19.87 -12.83
N THR A 28 -36.00 -19.59 -11.71
CA THR A 28 -35.80 -18.37 -10.94
C THR A 28 -34.33 -18.36 -10.55
N ALA A 29 -33.49 -17.74 -11.37
CA ALA A 29 -32.14 -17.37 -11.01
C ALA A 29 -32.27 -16.43 -9.81
N HIS A 30 -32.15 -17.00 -8.61
CA HIS A 30 -31.84 -16.23 -7.42
C HIS A 30 -30.50 -15.59 -7.73
N ALA A 31 -30.53 -14.29 -8.06
CA ALA A 31 -29.32 -13.50 -8.11
C ALA A 31 -28.64 -13.74 -6.76
N ALA A 32 -27.47 -14.39 -6.80
CA ALA A 32 -26.65 -14.54 -5.61
C ALA A 32 -26.50 -13.14 -4.99
N PRO A 33 -26.64 -12.99 -3.67
CA PRO A 33 -26.38 -11.70 -3.04
C PRO A 33 -25.01 -11.24 -3.54
N ALA A 34 -24.95 -10.04 -4.12
CA ALA A 34 -23.69 -9.46 -4.54
C ALA A 34 -22.75 -9.53 -3.33
N MET A 35 -21.72 -10.37 -3.43
CA MET A 35 -20.67 -10.40 -2.41
C MET A 35 -20.24 -8.96 -2.24
N PRO A 36 -20.23 -8.40 -1.01
CA PRO A 36 -19.72 -7.05 -0.81
C PRO A 36 -18.33 -7.04 -1.42
N SER A 37 -18.13 -6.21 -2.44
CA SER A 37 -16.81 -5.99 -3.02
C SER A 37 -15.91 -5.61 -1.85
N SER A 38 -15.02 -6.52 -1.46
CA SER A 38 -14.05 -6.23 -0.42
C SER A 38 -13.25 -5.03 -0.91
N ALA A 39 -13.23 -3.95 -0.14
CA ALA A 39 -12.46 -2.76 -0.48
C ALA A 39 -11.01 -3.19 -0.81
N PRO A 40 -10.37 -2.60 -1.83
CA PRO A 40 -9.01 -2.97 -2.23
C PRO A 40 -7.99 -2.72 -1.12
N VAL A 41 -8.34 -1.83 -0.18
CA VAL A 41 -7.54 -1.50 0.99
C VAL A 41 -8.37 -1.66 2.26
N GLN A 42 -7.78 -2.30 3.28
CA GLN A 42 -8.31 -2.34 4.63
C GLN A 42 -7.52 -1.39 5.53
N VAL A 43 -8.21 -0.41 6.10
CA VAL A 43 -7.63 0.55 7.05
C VAL A 43 -7.91 0.06 8.47
N GLY A 44 -6.94 0.18 9.36
CA GLY A 44 -7.18 -0.09 10.77
C GLY A 44 -6.00 0.17 11.68
N TYR A 45 -6.16 -0.24 12.93
CA TYR A 45 -5.15 -0.22 13.97
C TYR A 45 -4.85 -1.66 14.42
N SER A 46 -3.61 -1.92 14.81
CA SER A 46 -3.19 -3.16 15.47
C SER A 46 -2.15 -2.80 16.51
N GLU A 47 -2.44 -3.06 17.79
CA GLU A 47 -1.49 -2.80 18.88
C GLU A 47 -0.19 -3.58 18.66
N ALA A 48 -0.27 -4.81 18.15
CA ALA A 48 0.90 -5.62 17.85
C ALA A 48 1.81 -4.94 16.82
N THR A 49 1.23 -4.40 15.74
CA THR A 49 1.95 -3.68 14.69
C THR A 49 2.58 -2.40 15.22
N ASP A 50 1.82 -1.63 16.02
CA ASP A 50 2.24 -0.34 16.56
C ASP A 50 3.40 -0.51 17.56
N LEU A 51 3.22 -1.40 18.54
CA LEU A 51 4.27 -1.73 19.51
C LEU A 51 5.52 -2.27 18.84
N PHE A 52 5.37 -3.22 17.92
CA PHE A 52 6.52 -3.77 17.21
C PHE A 52 7.24 -2.69 16.40
N ASN A 53 6.51 -1.85 15.67
CA ASN A 53 7.12 -0.76 14.89
C ASN A 53 7.92 0.18 15.80
N LEU A 54 7.37 0.60 16.94
CA LEU A 54 8.09 1.42 17.91
C LEU A 54 9.37 0.71 18.39
N LEU A 55 9.24 -0.54 18.84
CA LEU A 55 10.34 -1.31 19.42
C LEU A 55 11.42 -1.66 18.39
N ASP A 56 11.06 -1.90 17.13
CA ASP A 56 12.02 -2.18 16.07
C ASP A 56 12.83 -0.92 15.73
N ASN A 57 12.16 0.24 15.61
CA ASN A 57 12.84 1.51 15.36
C ASN A 57 13.68 2.02 16.55
N LEU A 58 13.33 1.66 17.79
CA LEU A 58 14.03 2.13 19.00
C LEU A 58 15.53 1.79 19.00
N SER A 59 15.89 0.64 18.43
CA SER A 59 17.28 0.19 18.32
C SER A 59 18.08 0.89 17.22
N ASP A 60 17.40 1.57 16.29
CA ASP A 60 17.95 2.14 15.06
C ASP A 60 18.89 1.17 14.32
N TRP A 61 18.45 -0.08 14.15
CA TRP A 61 19.30 -1.19 13.72
C TRP A 61 19.81 -1.07 12.28
N LEU A 62 19.14 -0.31 11.42
CA LEU A 62 19.52 -0.04 10.03
C LEU A 62 19.27 1.44 9.68
N PRO A 63 20.23 2.34 9.97
CA PRO A 63 20.09 3.76 9.71
C PRO A 63 19.69 4.06 8.25
N GLY A 64 18.72 4.96 8.08
CA GLY A 64 18.11 5.26 6.78
C GLY A 64 16.88 4.40 6.46
N TYR A 65 16.77 3.21 7.06
CA TYR A 65 15.55 2.39 7.04
C TYR A 65 14.75 2.53 8.33
N THR A 66 15.41 2.49 9.49
CA THR A 66 14.81 2.84 10.78
C THR A 66 14.79 4.36 10.98
N ALA A 67 13.90 4.82 11.85
CA ALA A 67 13.73 6.22 12.18
C ALA A 67 14.37 6.52 13.55
N PRO A 68 15.48 7.30 13.61
CA PRO A 68 16.18 7.54 14.87
C PRO A 68 15.37 8.34 15.90
N VAL A 69 14.30 9.03 15.46
CA VAL A 69 13.43 9.86 16.32
C VAL A 69 12.81 9.09 17.48
N TYR A 70 12.58 7.78 17.34
CA TYR A 70 12.07 6.96 18.44
C TYR A 70 13.08 6.84 19.58
N ARG A 71 14.36 6.65 19.23
CA ARG A 71 15.45 6.60 20.21
C ARG A 71 15.65 7.95 20.87
N SER A 72 15.69 9.02 20.08
CA SER A 72 15.80 10.39 20.61
C SER A 72 14.67 10.70 21.59
N TYR A 73 13.43 10.31 21.25
CA TYR A 73 12.28 10.49 22.14
C TYR A 73 12.47 9.79 23.49
N PHE A 74 12.90 8.52 23.49
CA PHE A 74 13.14 7.75 24.72
C PHE A 74 14.31 8.32 25.55
N GLU A 75 15.38 8.75 24.89
CA GLU A 75 16.51 9.40 25.56
C GLU A 75 16.09 10.70 26.26
N THR A 76 15.19 11.47 25.65
CA THR A 76 14.68 12.72 26.21
C THR A 76 13.61 12.51 27.30
N HIS A 77 12.69 11.55 27.14
CA HIS A 77 11.47 11.47 27.96
C HIS A 77 11.36 10.23 28.86
N GLY A 78 12.08 9.15 28.55
CA GLY A 78 12.07 7.92 29.35
C GLY A 78 13.35 7.69 30.15
N GLY A 79 14.46 8.29 29.70
CA GLY A 79 15.81 7.97 30.17
C GLY A 79 16.22 6.56 29.73
N LEU A 80 17.30 6.45 28.94
CA LEU A 80 17.91 5.15 28.61
C LEU A 80 19.15 4.92 29.47
N ASP A 81 19.06 3.93 30.37
CA ASP A 81 20.18 3.53 31.22
C ASP A 81 21.22 2.69 30.44
N PRO A 82 22.39 2.37 31.03
CA PRO A 82 23.41 1.56 30.35
C PRO A 82 22.93 0.16 29.93
N ALA A 83 22.04 -0.46 30.70
CA ALA A 83 21.52 -1.79 30.40
C ALA A 83 20.51 -1.76 29.25
N ASP A 84 19.69 -0.71 29.16
CA ASP A 84 18.82 -0.43 28.04
C ASP A 84 19.62 -0.26 26.75
N ARG A 85 20.70 0.54 26.80
CA ARG A 85 21.59 0.76 25.65
C ARG A 85 22.23 -0.55 25.19
N ALA A 86 22.70 -1.39 26.11
CA ALA A 86 23.23 -2.70 25.79
C ALA A 86 22.18 -3.62 25.14
N ALA A 87 20.94 -3.60 25.65
CA ALA A 87 19.85 -4.39 25.08
C ALA A 87 19.46 -3.94 23.66
N LEU A 88 19.48 -2.62 23.39
CA LEU A 88 19.23 -2.07 22.06
C LEU A 88 20.32 -2.48 21.06
N VAL A 89 21.59 -2.49 21.49
CA VAL A 89 22.71 -2.97 20.66
C VAL A 89 22.54 -4.45 20.33
N ALA A 90 22.23 -5.28 21.32
CA ALA A 90 22.02 -6.72 21.11
C ALA A 90 20.84 -7.01 20.16
N TYR A 91 19.72 -6.28 20.30
CA TYR A 91 18.59 -6.39 19.38
C TYR A 91 18.97 -5.94 17.98
N ALA A 92 19.71 -4.82 17.84
CA ALA A 92 20.16 -4.33 16.54
C ALA A 92 21.07 -5.33 15.82
N ASP A 93 21.99 -5.97 16.55
CA ASP A 93 22.86 -7.02 16.00
C ASP A 93 22.06 -8.24 15.52
N PHE A 94 21.05 -8.65 16.29
CA PHE A 94 20.11 -9.68 15.86
C PHE A 94 19.43 -9.28 14.55
N ARG A 95 18.83 -8.09 14.47
CA ARG A 95 18.10 -7.64 13.27
C ARG A 95 19.00 -7.57 12.04
N ARG A 96 20.22 -7.03 12.17
CA ARG A 96 21.19 -6.99 11.06
C ARG A 96 21.61 -8.38 10.59
N ARG A 97 21.72 -9.35 11.51
CA ARG A 97 22.09 -10.73 11.17
C ARG A 97 20.96 -11.49 10.49
N THR A 98 19.71 -11.27 10.90
CA THR A 98 18.57 -12.09 10.46
C THR A 98 17.72 -11.46 9.35
N SER A 99 17.73 -10.14 9.22
CA SER A 99 16.92 -9.44 8.23
C SER A 99 17.59 -9.47 6.86
N GLY A 100 16.84 -9.86 5.83
CA GLY A 100 17.29 -9.76 4.44
C GLY A 100 17.58 -8.32 4.01
N LEU A 101 16.95 -7.34 4.65
CA LEU A 101 17.10 -5.91 4.32
C LEU A 101 18.46 -5.32 4.70
N ALA A 102 19.20 -5.98 5.59
CA ALA A 102 20.56 -5.58 5.95
C ALA A 102 21.60 -6.11 4.96
N LYS A 103 21.20 -6.92 3.98
CA LYS A 103 22.08 -7.40 2.93
C LYS A 103 22.11 -6.35 1.82
N ASP A 104 23.32 -5.94 1.44
CA ASP A 104 23.51 -5.17 0.22
C ASP A 104 23.31 -6.11 -0.97
N ASP A 105 22.13 -6.04 -1.59
CA ASP A 105 21.89 -6.71 -2.86
C ASP A 105 22.43 -5.82 -3.98
N ASP A 106 23.56 -6.22 -4.57
CA ASP A 106 24.11 -5.62 -5.80
C ASP A 106 23.20 -5.94 -6.99
N LEU A 107 22.07 -5.23 -7.08
CA LEU A 107 21.13 -5.37 -8.19
C LEU A 107 21.64 -4.63 -9.43
N GLU A 108 21.50 -5.27 -10.59
CA GLU A 108 21.74 -4.62 -11.87
C GLU A 108 20.80 -3.43 -12.06
N VAL A 109 21.24 -2.41 -12.80
CA VAL A 109 20.46 -1.18 -13.01
C VAL A 109 19.06 -1.45 -13.56
N LEU A 110 18.90 -2.43 -14.46
CA LEU A 110 17.59 -2.78 -15.04
C LEU A 110 16.63 -3.36 -13.99
N ASP A 111 17.15 -4.02 -12.96
CA ASP A 111 16.37 -4.55 -11.84
C ASP A 111 15.97 -3.49 -10.83
N ARG A 112 16.42 -2.24 -11.02
CA ARG A 112 16.19 -1.10 -10.12
C ARG A 112 15.23 -0.05 -10.68
N VAL A 113 14.81 -0.15 -11.95
CA VAL A 113 13.84 0.78 -12.58
C VAL A 113 12.41 0.48 -12.14
N PHE A 114 12.13 -0.78 -11.78
CA PHE A 114 10.92 -1.21 -11.10
C PHE A 114 11.27 -1.85 -9.75
N ALA A 115 10.34 -1.83 -8.79
CA ALA A 115 10.54 -2.44 -7.49
C ALA A 115 10.80 -3.96 -7.64
N PRO A 116 11.77 -4.50 -6.89
CA PRO A 116 12.05 -5.93 -6.90
C PRO A 116 10.89 -6.73 -6.29
N ASP A 117 10.86 -8.04 -6.59
CA ASP A 117 9.83 -8.95 -6.04
C ASP A 117 9.87 -8.97 -4.50
N ALA A 118 11.08 -8.81 -3.94
CA ALA A 118 11.34 -8.72 -2.50
C ALA A 118 10.56 -7.57 -1.82
N THR A 119 10.13 -6.54 -2.54
CA THR A 119 9.26 -5.47 -1.99
C THR A 119 7.89 -6.01 -1.53
N ARG A 120 7.44 -7.16 -2.06
CA ARG A 120 6.23 -7.84 -1.58
C ARG A 120 6.49 -8.74 -0.37
N GLU A 121 7.72 -9.19 -0.20
CA GLU A 121 8.10 -10.07 0.90
C GLU A 121 8.31 -9.26 2.17
N VAL A 122 7.61 -9.65 3.23
CA VAL A 122 7.82 -9.05 4.54
C VAL A 122 9.00 -9.76 5.19
N ASP A 123 9.88 -8.99 5.83
CA ASP A 123 10.90 -9.52 6.73
C ASP A 123 10.33 -10.65 7.62
N PRO A 124 10.93 -11.87 7.61
CA PRO A 124 10.36 -13.05 8.25
C PRO A 124 10.06 -12.88 9.74
N PHE A 125 10.82 -12.04 10.44
CA PHE A 125 10.57 -11.73 11.86
C PHE A 125 9.41 -10.74 12.02
N SER A 126 9.42 -9.64 11.26
CA SER A 126 8.41 -8.57 11.34
C SER A 126 7.01 -9.04 10.91
N ARG A 127 6.91 -10.04 10.02
CA ARG A 127 5.61 -10.52 9.49
C ARG A 127 4.63 -10.97 10.59
N HIS A 128 5.15 -11.48 11.70
CA HIS A 128 4.34 -11.95 12.84
C HIS A 128 3.51 -10.84 13.48
N PHE A 129 3.98 -9.59 13.38
CA PHE A 129 3.35 -8.42 14.01
C PHE A 129 2.42 -7.64 13.07
N LEU A 130 2.36 -7.99 11.78
CA LEU A 130 1.48 -7.32 10.79
C LEU A 130 0.07 -7.93 10.71
N GLY A 131 -0.19 -8.99 11.48
CA GLY A 131 -1.48 -9.68 11.51
C GLY A 131 -2.50 -9.05 12.47
N ASN A 132 -3.56 -9.82 12.76
CA ASN A 132 -4.62 -9.45 13.71
C ASN A 132 -4.41 -10.07 15.11
N ALA A 133 -3.31 -10.80 15.33
CA ALA A 133 -2.99 -11.33 16.64
C ALA A 133 -2.56 -10.21 17.61
N GLY A 134 -2.75 -10.43 18.91
CA GLY A 134 -2.21 -9.55 19.95
C GLY A 134 -0.69 -9.62 20.02
N PHE A 135 -0.06 -8.60 20.62
CA PHE A 135 1.40 -8.48 20.64
C PHE A 135 2.08 -9.70 21.26
N GLU A 136 1.59 -10.21 22.39
CA GLU A 136 2.16 -11.36 23.09
C GLU A 136 2.19 -12.62 22.21
N ALA A 137 1.07 -12.95 21.57
CA ALA A 137 0.99 -14.11 20.68
C ALA A 137 1.90 -13.97 19.45
N SER A 138 1.97 -12.77 18.87
CA SER A 138 2.90 -12.47 17.78
C SER A 138 4.36 -12.57 18.22
N ALA A 139 4.70 -12.06 19.40
CA ALA A 139 6.06 -12.12 19.95
C ALA A 139 6.48 -13.55 20.24
N ASP A 140 5.61 -14.36 20.86
CA ASP A 140 5.88 -15.77 21.14
C ASP A 140 6.14 -16.57 19.85
N ALA A 141 5.32 -16.35 18.82
CA ALA A 141 5.49 -16.98 17.51
C ALA A 141 6.80 -16.54 16.83
N ALA A 142 7.10 -15.23 16.85
CA ALA A 142 8.32 -14.70 16.26
C ALA A 142 9.59 -15.23 16.97
N ILE A 143 9.55 -15.31 18.30
CA ILE A 143 10.64 -15.82 19.15
C ILE A 143 10.84 -17.32 18.89
N ALA A 144 9.78 -18.11 18.80
CA ALA A 144 9.87 -19.57 18.62
C ALA A 144 10.62 -19.99 17.34
N GLU A 145 10.64 -19.14 16.32
CA GLU A 145 11.37 -19.37 15.06
C GLU A 145 12.88 -19.03 15.15
N GLN A 146 13.37 -18.51 16.28
CA GLN A 146 14.76 -18.09 16.45
C GLN A 146 15.64 -19.13 17.16
N SER A 147 16.97 -18.93 17.10
CA SER A 147 17.95 -19.73 17.83
C SER A 147 17.74 -19.63 19.35
N ALA A 148 18.19 -20.62 20.13
CA ALA A 148 18.00 -20.62 21.59
C ALA A 148 18.57 -19.37 22.28
N ASP A 149 19.73 -18.89 21.81
CA ASP A 149 20.37 -17.67 22.33
C ASP A 149 19.55 -16.42 21.97
N ASP A 150 19.11 -16.31 20.72
CA ASP A 150 18.27 -15.19 20.28
C ASP A 150 16.91 -15.19 20.99
N GLN A 151 16.36 -16.38 21.30
CA GLN A 151 15.12 -16.48 22.07
C GLN A 151 15.25 -15.87 23.47
N ALA A 152 16.32 -16.20 24.19
CA ALA A 152 16.56 -15.64 25.52
C ALA A 152 16.76 -14.11 25.44
N MET A 153 17.54 -13.64 24.46
CA MET A 153 17.76 -12.22 24.21
C MET A 153 16.46 -11.47 23.90
N LEU A 154 15.64 -11.97 22.98
CA LEU A 154 14.38 -11.34 22.58
C LEU A 154 13.36 -11.29 23.72
N ARG A 155 13.25 -12.36 24.53
CA ARG A 155 12.40 -12.35 25.73
C ARG A 155 12.85 -11.26 26.71
N ALA A 156 14.15 -11.14 26.95
CA ALA A 156 14.69 -10.09 27.81
C ALA A 156 14.48 -8.69 27.23
N TYR A 157 14.63 -8.52 25.92
CA TYR A 157 14.37 -7.27 25.20
C TYR A 157 12.91 -6.83 25.35
N PHE A 158 11.95 -7.69 25.01
CA PHE A 158 10.54 -7.36 25.10
C PHE A 158 10.09 -7.14 26.54
N ALA A 159 10.54 -7.96 27.51
CA ALA A 159 10.21 -7.74 28.92
C ALA A 159 10.67 -6.35 29.43
N ARG A 160 11.80 -5.84 28.91
CA ARG A 160 12.38 -4.55 29.28
C ARG A 160 11.68 -3.35 28.63
N PHE A 161 11.24 -3.46 27.38
CA PHE A 161 10.76 -2.30 26.62
C PHE A 161 9.24 -2.28 26.38
N VAL A 162 8.56 -3.43 26.31
CA VAL A 162 7.12 -3.50 26.05
C VAL A 162 6.29 -2.72 27.07
N PRO A 163 6.54 -2.79 28.40
CA PRO A 163 5.75 -2.02 29.36
C PRO A 163 5.80 -0.51 29.12
N ARG A 164 7.00 0.02 28.80
CA ARG A 164 7.21 1.44 28.50
C ARG A 164 6.57 1.83 27.16
N ALA A 165 6.78 1.03 26.11
CA ALA A 165 6.18 1.24 24.81
C ALA A 165 4.64 1.22 24.85
N ARG A 166 4.07 0.24 25.57
CA ARG A 166 2.62 0.11 25.79
C ARG A 166 2.04 1.32 26.51
N HIS A 167 2.74 1.82 27.54
CA HIS A 167 2.30 3.05 28.20
C HIS A 167 2.25 4.23 27.22
N LEU A 168 3.27 4.42 26.39
CA LEU A 168 3.29 5.49 25.38
C LEU A 168 2.15 5.40 24.38
N VAL A 169 1.97 4.24 23.74
CA VAL A 169 0.91 4.08 22.72
C VAL A 169 -0.50 4.05 23.32
N ALA A 170 -0.66 3.69 24.59
CA ALA A 170 -1.95 3.75 25.28
C ALA A 170 -2.34 5.17 25.72
N VAL A 171 -1.36 6.00 26.08
CA VAL A 171 -1.57 7.41 26.45
C VAL A 171 -1.78 8.29 25.21
N ALA A 172 -1.25 7.91 24.05
CA ALA A 172 -1.51 8.59 22.78
C ALA A 172 -2.98 8.39 22.32
N PRO A 173 -3.67 9.44 21.82
CA PRO A 173 -5.00 9.31 21.25
C PRO A 173 -5.00 8.33 20.07
N ARG A 174 -5.75 7.23 20.20
CA ARG A 174 -5.83 6.17 19.19
C ARG A 174 -6.45 6.68 17.90
N PHE A 175 -5.86 6.32 16.76
CA PHE A 175 -6.19 6.70 15.38
C PHE A 175 -7.60 6.31 14.87
N ALA A 176 -8.60 6.21 15.73
CA ALA A 176 -9.92 5.70 15.40
C ALA A 176 -10.64 6.62 14.41
N GLN A 177 -10.54 7.94 14.58
CA GLN A 177 -11.08 8.89 13.63
C GLN A 177 -10.32 8.87 12.31
N GLN A 178 -8.99 8.97 12.32
CA GLN A 178 -8.18 8.89 11.09
C GLN A 178 -8.46 7.60 10.30
N ALA A 179 -8.51 6.45 10.99
CA ALA A 179 -8.80 5.16 10.38
C ALA A 179 -10.22 5.09 9.81
N ARG A 180 -11.20 5.67 10.49
CA ARG A 180 -12.59 5.74 9.99
C ARG A 180 -12.69 6.64 8.77
N GLU A 181 -12.18 7.87 8.83
CA GLU A 181 -12.26 8.83 7.72
C GLU A 181 -11.53 8.31 6.48
N LEU A 182 -10.31 7.78 6.65
CA LEU A 182 -9.56 7.13 5.56
C LEU A 182 -10.28 5.88 5.05
N GLY A 183 -10.81 5.05 5.95
CA GLY A 183 -11.56 3.84 5.59
C GLY A 183 -12.83 4.16 4.79
N GLU A 184 -13.60 5.16 5.19
CA GLU A 184 -14.78 5.65 4.47
C GLU A 184 -14.41 6.11 3.07
N GLU A 185 -13.34 6.90 2.91
CA GLU A 185 -12.89 7.33 1.59
C GLU A 185 -12.42 6.17 0.71
N LEU A 186 -11.60 5.27 1.25
CA LEU A 186 -11.07 4.13 0.51
C LEU A 186 -12.12 3.05 0.21
N SER A 187 -13.27 3.07 0.89
CA SER A 187 -14.41 2.20 0.62
C SER A 187 -15.30 2.68 -0.55
N LYS A 188 -15.09 3.89 -1.07
CA LYS A 188 -15.90 4.43 -2.18
C LYS A 188 -15.79 3.50 -3.40
N PRO A 189 -16.89 3.21 -4.13
CA PRO A 189 -16.84 2.35 -5.32
C PRO A 189 -15.89 2.82 -6.42
N ALA A 190 -15.62 4.13 -6.50
CA ALA A 190 -14.65 4.69 -7.41
C ALA A 190 -13.21 4.23 -7.13
N VAL A 191 -12.86 4.00 -5.87
CA VAL A 191 -11.55 3.49 -5.46
C VAL A 191 -11.37 2.05 -5.92
N SER A 192 -12.38 1.19 -5.72
CA SER A 192 -12.35 -0.19 -6.24
C SER A 192 -12.20 -0.24 -7.76
N ARG A 193 -12.87 0.65 -8.50
CA ARG A 193 -12.71 0.75 -9.96
C ARG A 193 -11.30 1.20 -10.35
N LEU A 194 -10.75 2.21 -9.67
CA LEU A 194 -9.40 2.68 -9.92
C LEU A 194 -8.36 1.61 -9.62
N ALA A 195 -8.46 0.91 -8.49
CA ALA A 195 -7.59 -0.20 -8.14
C ALA A 195 -7.67 -1.34 -9.17
N ALA A 196 -8.86 -1.64 -9.68
CA ALA A 196 -9.03 -2.63 -10.76
C ALA A 196 -8.35 -2.20 -12.07
N GLN A 197 -8.39 -0.90 -12.41
CA GLN A 197 -7.66 -0.36 -13.56
C GLN A 197 -6.14 -0.42 -13.36
N MET A 198 -5.64 -0.07 -12.17
CA MET A 198 -4.21 -0.20 -11.84
C MET A 198 -3.74 -1.65 -11.96
N ARG A 199 -4.52 -2.60 -11.43
CA ARG A 199 -4.23 -4.03 -11.54
C ARG A 199 -4.18 -4.48 -13.00
N ALA A 200 -5.16 -4.06 -13.82
CA ALA A 200 -5.19 -4.37 -15.24
C ALA A 200 -3.99 -3.77 -15.99
N PHE A 201 -3.58 -2.55 -15.63
CA PHE A 201 -2.41 -1.86 -16.17
C PHE A 201 -1.11 -2.64 -15.93
N PHE A 202 -0.90 -3.13 -14.70
CA PHE A 202 0.26 -3.98 -14.38
C PHE A 202 0.09 -5.45 -14.80
N ALA A 203 -1.10 -5.84 -15.28
CA ALA A 203 -1.46 -7.19 -15.69
C ALA A 203 -1.12 -8.26 -14.63
N VAL A 204 -1.46 -7.98 -13.37
CA VAL A 204 -1.23 -8.87 -12.22
C VAL A 204 -2.55 -9.51 -11.77
N PRO A 205 -2.52 -10.72 -11.15
CA PRO A 205 -3.72 -11.34 -10.59
C PRO A 205 -4.34 -10.48 -9.49
N GLU A 206 -5.57 -10.82 -9.07
CA GLU A 206 -6.18 -10.22 -7.89
C GLU A 206 -5.24 -10.38 -6.68
N PRO A 207 -4.76 -9.27 -6.08
CA PRO A 207 -3.89 -9.38 -4.93
C PRO A 207 -4.66 -9.78 -3.67
N ALA A 208 -3.94 -10.22 -2.65
CA ALA A 208 -4.47 -10.17 -1.29
C ALA A 208 -4.80 -8.72 -0.91
N VAL A 209 -5.79 -8.53 -0.03
CA VAL A 209 -6.18 -7.21 0.47
C VAL A 209 -4.95 -6.46 1.00
N PHE A 210 -4.74 -5.25 0.49
CA PHE A 210 -3.68 -4.34 0.94
C PHE A 210 -4.10 -3.69 2.25
N GLN A 211 -3.19 -3.53 3.19
CA GLN A 211 -3.51 -3.02 4.52
C GLN A 211 -2.87 -1.66 4.75
N ALA A 212 -3.62 -0.74 5.34
CA ALA A 212 -3.10 0.52 5.85
C ALA A 212 -3.26 0.53 7.37
N ARG A 213 -2.14 0.62 8.10
CA ARG A 213 -2.11 0.55 9.56
C ARG A 213 -1.49 1.81 10.13
N PHE A 214 -2.22 2.52 10.99
CA PHE A 214 -1.65 3.63 11.71
C PHE A 214 -0.72 3.15 12.83
N VAL A 215 0.42 3.84 12.99
CA VAL A 215 1.42 3.62 14.03
C VAL A 215 1.84 4.95 14.63
N TRP A 216 2.20 4.94 15.91
CA TRP A 216 2.61 6.14 16.65
C TRP A 216 3.90 6.72 16.11
N TRP A 217 3.93 8.05 16.01
CA TRP A 217 5.06 8.84 15.54
C TRP A 217 5.46 9.89 16.57
N PRO A 218 6.75 9.99 16.96
CA PRO A 218 7.18 10.95 17.98
C PRO A 218 7.12 12.42 17.55
N GLU A 219 7.28 12.74 16.25
CA GLU A 219 7.52 14.12 15.79
C GLU A 219 6.22 14.87 15.45
N PRO A 220 6.02 16.11 15.94
CA PRO A 220 4.75 16.84 15.83
C PRO A 220 4.44 17.48 14.50
N ASP A 221 5.48 17.86 13.77
CA ASP A 221 5.34 18.63 12.55
C ASP A 221 5.57 17.79 11.29
N THR A 222 5.74 16.48 11.45
CA THR A 222 6.00 15.57 10.34
C THR A 222 5.17 14.31 10.43
N THR A 223 4.92 13.71 9.28
CA THR A 223 4.37 12.37 9.14
C THR A 223 5.29 11.57 8.22
N GLN A 224 5.12 10.25 8.26
CA GLN A 224 5.83 9.34 7.38
C GLN A 224 4.90 8.22 6.91
N ALA A 225 5.23 7.64 5.77
CA ALA A 225 4.65 6.38 5.32
C ALA A 225 5.78 5.40 5.01
N LYS A 226 5.60 4.12 5.33
CA LYS A 226 6.51 3.05 4.90
C LYS A 226 5.74 1.81 4.53
N VAL A 227 6.14 1.14 3.46
CA VAL A 227 5.58 -0.16 3.06
C VAL A 227 6.38 -1.31 3.68
N ARG A 228 5.66 -2.36 4.07
CA ARG A 228 6.15 -3.65 4.57
C ARG A 228 5.35 -4.75 3.87
N GLY A 229 5.80 -5.17 2.70
CA GLY A 229 5.06 -6.10 1.85
C GLY A 229 3.69 -5.55 1.44
N ARG A 230 2.61 -6.22 1.85
CA ARG A 230 1.22 -5.77 1.58
C ARG A 230 0.64 -4.81 2.62
N THR A 231 1.44 -4.39 3.59
CA THR A 231 0.99 -3.51 4.68
C THR A 231 1.76 -2.20 4.62
N MET A 232 1.04 -1.09 4.49
CA MET A 232 1.56 0.26 4.63
C MET A 232 1.37 0.73 6.07
N LEU A 233 2.43 1.25 6.66
CA LEU A 233 2.43 1.89 7.97
C LEU A 233 2.29 3.40 7.79
N LEU A 234 1.26 3.98 8.43
CA LEU A 234 0.95 5.40 8.43
C LEU A 234 1.41 6.00 9.76
N TYR A 235 2.55 6.68 9.75
CA TYR A 235 3.15 7.26 10.94
C TYR A 235 2.46 8.59 11.25
N SER A 236 1.69 8.60 12.33
CA SER A 236 0.98 9.79 12.79
C SER A 236 1.15 9.92 14.31
N GLN A 237 1.17 11.15 14.80
CA GLN A 237 1.31 11.40 16.23
C GLN A 237 0.13 10.89 17.05
N HIS A 238 -1.08 11.15 16.56
CA HIS A 238 -2.32 10.93 17.28
C HIS A 238 -3.54 11.19 16.38
N ASP A 239 -4.72 10.88 16.89
CA ASP A 239 -6.03 11.07 16.24
C ASP A 239 -6.51 12.53 16.05
N ALA A 240 -5.65 13.55 16.14
CA ALA A 240 -6.13 14.93 16.02
C ALA A 240 -6.45 15.34 14.58
N ARG A 241 -7.62 15.98 14.41
CA ARG A 241 -8.12 16.56 13.14
C ARG A 241 -7.33 17.77 12.65
N THR A 242 -6.56 18.41 13.52
CA THR A 242 -5.94 19.71 13.27
C THR A 242 -4.58 19.76 13.93
N GLY A 243 -3.57 19.97 13.09
CA GLY A 243 -2.17 20.15 13.43
C GLY A 243 -1.40 20.45 12.15
N THR A 244 -0.21 21.02 12.28
CA THR A 244 0.71 21.35 11.17
C THR A 244 1.13 20.13 10.33
N ALA A 245 0.94 18.92 10.85
CA ALA A 245 1.25 17.65 10.20
C ALA A 245 0.05 16.89 9.61
N SER A 246 -1.10 17.56 9.36
CA SER A 246 -2.24 16.88 8.71
C SER A 246 -1.87 16.40 7.30
N MET A 247 -1.81 15.09 7.10
CA MET A 247 -1.47 14.47 5.83
C MET A 247 -2.72 13.85 5.20
N ASP A 248 -2.88 14.07 3.89
CA ASP A 248 -3.92 13.43 3.12
C ASP A 248 -3.49 12.01 2.73
N TRP A 249 -3.89 11.04 3.54
CA TRP A 249 -3.43 9.66 3.43
C TRP A 249 -3.96 8.90 2.23
N ALA A 250 -5.16 9.22 1.74
CA ALA A 250 -5.81 8.43 0.69
C ALA A 250 -5.00 8.35 -0.62
N PRO A 251 -4.55 9.47 -1.23
CA PRO A 251 -3.73 9.39 -2.45
C PRO A 251 -2.37 8.72 -2.21
N ILE A 252 -1.81 8.84 -1.00
CA ILE A 252 -0.54 8.17 -0.64
C ILE A 252 -0.74 6.65 -0.56
N VAL A 253 -1.84 6.19 0.05
CA VAL A 253 -2.19 4.77 0.11
C VAL A 253 -2.38 4.17 -1.28
N LEU A 254 -3.02 4.89 -2.21
CA LEU A 254 -3.17 4.40 -3.59
C LEU A 254 -1.84 4.46 -4.36
N HIS A 255 -0.97 5.43 -4.07
CA HIS A 255 0.39 5.47 -4.61
C HIS A 255 1.17 4.21 -4.19
N GLU A 256 1.15 3.84 -2.92
CA GLU A 256 1.81 2.62 -2.44
C GLU A 256 1.16 1.34 -2.95
N LEU A 257 -0.17 1.33 -3.12
CA LEU A 257 -0.85 0.22 -3.79
C LEU A 257 -0.34 0.03 -5.22
N SER A 258 -0.02 1.12 -5.93
CA SER A 258 0.59 1.06 -7.26
C SER A 258 1.93 0.34 -7.23
N HIS A 259 2.81 0.67 -6.28
CA HIS A 259 4.09 -0.03 -6.10
C HIS A 259 3.88 -1.51 -5.76
N TYR A 260 2.95 -1.83 -4.86
CA TYR A 260 2.65 -3.22 -4.51
C TYR A 260 2.13 -4.06 -5.70
N LEU A 261 1.33 -3.45 -6.58
CA LEU A 261 0.87 -4.08 -7.81
C LEU A 261 2.01 -4.19 -8.84
N SER A 262 2.83 -3.15 -9.00
CA SER A 262 4.01 -3.16 -9.88
C SER A 262 5.00 -4.26 -9.51
N ALA A 263 5.30 -4.40 -8.21
CA ALA A 263 6.18 -5.45 -7.70
C ALA A 263 5.65 -6.87 -7.98
N GLY A 264 4.33 -7.02 -8.22
CA GLY A 264 3.71 -8.28 -8.58
C GLY A 264 3.87 -8.71 -10.04
N GLN A 265 4.46 -7.87 -10.88
CA GLN A 265 4.75 -8.22 -12.27
C GLN A 265 5.82 -9.31 -12.36
N PRO A 266 5.75 -10.22 -13.35
CA PRO A 266 6.83 -11.16 -13.61
C PRO A 266 8.17 -10.43 -13.85
N SER A 267 9.23 -10.88 -13.18
CA SER A 267 10.58 -10.29 -13.28
C SER A 267 11.07 -10.12 -14.74
N ALA A 268 10.80 -11.09 -15.63
CA ALA A 268 11.15 -10.98 -17.05
C ALA A 268 10.44 -9.82 -17.76
N ARG A 269 9.18 -9.54 -17.40
CA ARG A 269 8.41 -8.42 -17.96
C ARG A 269 8.96 -7.08 -17.47
N LYS A 270 9.29 -6.97 -16.17
CA LYS A 270 9.91 -5.77 -15.59
C LYS A 270 11.23 -5.43 -16.28
N ARG A 271 12.11 -6.43 -16.46
CA ARG A 271 13.38 -6.27 -17.18
C ARG A 271 13.20 -5.81 -18.62
N MET A 272 12.25 -6.39 -19.36
CA MET A 272 11.93 -5.97 -20.73
C MET A 272 11.46 -4.52 -20.79
N LEU A 273 10.53 -4.13 -19.91
CA LEU A 273 10.02 -2.76 -19.83
C LEU A 273 11.12 -1.77 -19.44
N ALA A 274 11.95 -2.11 -18.45
CA ALA A 274 13.09 -1.32 -18.02
C ALA A 274 14.09 -1.11 -19.17
N ALA A 275 14.43 -2.17 -19.91
CA ALA A 275 15.34 -2.07 -21.06
C ALA A 275 14.78 -1.17 -22.17
N ASN A 276 13.49 -1.32 -22.49
CA ASN A 276 12.82 -0.46 -23.47
C ASN A 276 12.82 1.01 -23.04
N PHE A 277 12.57 1.28 -21.76
CA PHE A 277 12.56 2.62 -21.21
C PHE A 277 13.96 3.25 -21.14
N VAL A 278 14.97 2.52 -20.64
CA VAL A 278 16.36 3.02 -20.54
C VAL A 278 16.93 3.38 -21.91
N ARG A 279 16.51 2.71 -23.00
CA ARG A 279 16.87 3.13 -24.36
C ARG A 279 16.34 4.52 -24.73
N LEU A 280 15.18 4.91 -24.21
CA LEU A 280 14.58 6.23 -24.42
C LEU A 280 15.11 7.28 -23.43
N CYS A 281 15.48 6.85 -22.23
CA CYS A 281 16.03 7.67 -21.15
C CYS A 281 17.29 7.03 -20.57
N PRO A 282 18.46 7.18 -21.23
CA PRO A 282 19.72 6.59 -20.73
C PRO A 282 20.11 7.13 -19.34
N GLY A 283 19.75 8.38 -19.03
CA GLY A 283 20.01 9.01 -17.74
C GLY A 283 19.31 8.33 -16.54
N ALA A 284 18.26 7.54 -16.77
CA ALA A 284 17.59 6.77 -15.71
C ALA A 284 18.56 5.87 -14.94
N ALA A 285 19.55 5.31 -15.64
CA ALA A 285 20.57 4.44 -15.07
C ALA A 285 21.52 5.15 -14.08
N THR A 286 21.63 6.48 -14.20
CA THR A 286 22.54 7.31 -13.41
C THR A 286 21.89 7.95 -12.20
N LEU A 287 20.56 7.80 -12.04
CA LEU A 287 19.86 8.30 -10.87
C LEU A 287 20.29 7.55 -9.61
N ARG A 288 20.37 8.28 -8.49
CA ARG A 288 20.61 7.67 -7.18
C ARG A 288 19.56 6.59 -6.85
N ASN A 289 18.31 6.85 -7.22
CA ASN A 289 17.21 5.89 -7.18
C ASN A 289 16.58 5.76 -8.58
N PRO A 290 16.91 4.71 -9.36
CA PRO A 290 16.36 4.52 -10.71
C PRO A 290 14.82 4.38 -10.77
N LEU A 291 14.15 4.03 -9.67
CA LEU A 291 12.68 4.01 -9.57
C LEU A 291 12.07 5.38 -9.91
N ASN A 292 12.77 6.47 -9.60
CA ASN A 292 12.33 7.85 -9.85
C ASN A 292 12.15 8.16 -11.34
N ALA A 293 12.73 7.35 -12.24
CA ALA A 293 12.63 7.59 -13.68
C ALA A 293 11.32 7.07 -14.29
N LEU A 294 10.71 6.03 -13.72
CA LEU A 294 9.52 5.39 -14.31
C LEU A 294 8.50 4.90 -13.28
N GLU A 295 8.88 4.05 -12.33
CA GLU A 295 7.90 3.45 -11.41
C GLU A 295 7.25 4.49 -10.49
N GLU A 296 8.04 5.38 -9.89
CA GLU A 296 7.55 6.48 -9.04
C GLU A 296 6.59 7.41 -9.83
N PRO A 297 6.93 7.88 -11.05
CA PRO A 297 5.99 8.58 -11.92
C PRO A 297 4.66 7.86 -12.14
N LEU A 298 4.70 6.55 -12.38
CA LEU A 298 3.50 5.73 -12.58
C LEU A 298 2.66 5.66 -11.31
N ALA A 299 3.30 5.54 -10.14
CA ALA A 299 2.62 5.55 -8.86
C ALA A 299 2.00 6.92 -8.53
N VAL A 300 2.67 8.03 -8.83
CA VAL A 300 2.10 9.39 -8.73
C VAL A 300 0.92 9.54 -9.68
N TYR A 301 1.06 9.09 -10.93
CA TYR A 301 0.02 9.16 -11.95
C TYR A 301 -1.26 8.41 -11.55
N TRP A 302 -1.12 7.17 -11.09
CA TRP A 302 -2.26 6.34 -10.67
C TRP A 302 -2.81 6.74 -9.30
N GLY A 303 -1.93 6.83 -8.30
CA GLY A 303 -2.29 6.97 -6.91
C GLY A 303 -2.72 8.37 -6.51
N GLN A 304 -2.24 9.39 -7.21
CA GLN A 304 -2.53 10.79 -6.89
C GLN A 304 -3.33 11.45 -8.02
N TYR A 305 -2.76 11.55 -9.22
CA TYR A 305 -3.38 12.27 -10.35
C TYR A 305 -4.73 11.68 -10.77
N ARG A 306 -4.80 10.38 -11.08
CA ARG A 306 -6.07 9.74 -11.43
C ARG A 306 -7.01 9.58 -10.24
N PHE A 307 -6.49 9.43 -9.03
CA PHE A 307 -7.30 9.38 -7.80
C PHE A 307 -8.12 10.65 -7.61
N GLU A 308 -7.50 11.83 -7.70
CA GLU A 308 -8.20 13.11 -7.54
C GLU A 308 -9.38 13.24 -8.51
N GLN A 309 -9.19 12.87 -9.77
CA GLN A 309 -10.26 12.96 -10.76
C GLN A 309 -11.33 11.87 -10.56
N ALA A 310 -10.91 10.61 -10.43
CA ALA A 310 -11.84 9.47 -10.44
C ALA A 310 -12.64 9.34 -9.14
N VAL A 311 -12.05 9.73 -8.01
CA VAL A 311 -12.63 9.55 -6.67
C VAL A 311 -13.18 10.86 -6.11
N ARG A 312 -12.50 11.98 -6.35
CA ARG A 312 -12.86 13.29 -5.79
C ARG A 312 -13.43 14.26 -6.80
N GLY A 313 -13.38 13.95 -8.10
CA GLY A 313 -13.88 14.83 -9.17
C GLY A 313 -13.05 16.10 -9.35
N ARG A 314 -11.79 16.09 -8.92
CA ARG A 314 -10.88 17.25 -8.93
C ARG A 314 -9.72 17.01 -9.89
N LEU A 315 -9.17 18.10 -10.42
CA LEU A 315 -7.91 18.06 -11.16
C LEU A 315 -6.75 18.45 -10.24
N LEU A 316 -5.66 17.71 -10.33
CA LEU A 316 -4.38 18.11 -9.76
C LEU A 316 -3.75 19.19 -10.66
N PRO A 317 -3.50 20.42 -10.16
CA PRO A 317 -2.95 21.50 -10.97
C PRO A 317 -1.54 21.14 -11.47
N PRO A 318 -1.21 21.32 -12.77
CA PRO A 318 0.15 21.07 -13.25
C PRO A 318 1.22 21.93 -12.60
N SER A 319 0.84 23.11 -12.08
CA SER A 319 1.71 24.05 -11.39
C SER A 319 2.01 23.67 -9.94
N SER A 320 1.25 22.76 -9.32
CA SER A 320 1.56 22.29 -7.96
C SER A 320 2.64 21.21 -8.00
N GLN A 321 3.38 21.05 -6.90
CA GLN A 321 4.26 19.90 -6.72
C GLN A 321 3.40 18.67 -6.36
N TRP A 322 3.45 17.63 -7.19
CA TRP A 322 2.77 16.36 -6.95
C TRP A 322 3.69 15.42 -6.16
N TYR A 323 5.02 15.55 -6.33
CA TYR A 323 5.97 14.71 -5.63
C TYR A 323 7.27 15.45 -5.27
N ILE A 324 7.92 15.01 -4.19
CA ILE A 324 9.09 15.72 -3.64
C ILE A 324 10.33 15.58 -4.54
N GLN A 325 10.50 14.43 -5.20
CA GLN A 325 11.56 14.19 -6.19
C GLN A 325 11.17 14.81 -7.53
N ALA A 326 11.91 15.86 -7.93
CA ALA A 326 11.60 16.66 -9.10
C ALA A 326 11.53 15.87 -10.41
N ASP A 327 12.39 14.85 -10.60
CA ASP A 327 12.39 14.04 -11.83
C ASP A 327 11.13 13.20 -11.94
N ALA A 328 10.72 12.58 -10.84
CA ALA A 328 9.51 11.78 -10.78
C ALA A 328 8.24 12.64 -10.95
N ASP A 329 8.21 13.84 -10.35
CA ASP A 329 7.13 14.82 -10.52
C ASP A 329 6.98 15.26 -11.99
N ARG A 330 8.08 15.62 -12.67
CA ARG A 330 8.05 16.03 -14.08
C ARG A 330 7.58 14.90 -14.99
N ALA A 331 8.09 13.69 -14.79
CA ALA A 331 7.69 12.53 -15.58
C ALA A 331 6.20 12.18 -15.36
N ALA A 332 5.69 12.23 -14.13
CA ALA A 332 4.28 11.99 -13.84
C ALA A 332 3.37 13.01 -14.57
N LYS A 333 3.77 14.28 -14.60
CA LYS A 333 3.05 15.34 -15.32
C LYS A 333 3.10 15.16 -16.83
N ALA A 334 4.23 14.72 -17.38
CA ALA A 334 4.33 14.40 -18.81
C ALA A 334 3.42 13.23 -19.20
N ILE A 335 3.35 12.18 -18.37
CA ILE A 335 2.40 11.07 -18.53
C ILE A 335 0.96 11.61 -18.47
N ALA A 336 0.64 12.46 -17.49
CA ALA A 336 -0.69 13.04 -17.34
C ALA A 336 -1.11 13.94 -18.52
N ALA A 337 -0.17 14.64 -19.14
CA ALA A 337 -0.43 15.43 -20.34
C ALA A 337 -0.76 14.54 -21.55
N ALA A 338 -0.04 13.42 -21.72
CA ALA A 338 -0.31 12.44 -22.78
C ALA A 338 -1.58 11.61 -22.53
N TYR A 339 -1.87 11.32 -21.27
CA TYR A 339 -3.02 10.52 -20.84
C TYR A 339 -3.83 11.21 -19.72
N PRO A 340 -4.68 12.18 -20.07
CA PRO A 340 -5.49 12.90 -19.10
C PRO A 340 -6.42 11.97 -18.31
N ALA A 341 -6.67 12.30 -17.04
CA ALA A 341 -7.47 11.46 -16.16
C ALA A 341 -8.94 11.31 -16.62
N SER A 342 -9.46 12.25 -17.40
CA SER A 342 -10.79 12.18 -18.03
C SER A 342 -10.87 11.22 -19.22
N GLY A 343 -9.72 10.79 -19.75
CA GLY A 343 -9.62 9.89 -20.89
C GLY A 343 -9.29 8.45 -20.49
N ALA A 344 -9.09 7.62 -21.52
CA ALA A 344 -8.66 6.23 -21.36
C ALA A 344 -7.33 6.15 -20.59
N ALA A 345 -7.18 5.10 -19.78
CA ALA A 345 -5.90 4.78 -19.16
C ALA A 345 -4.90 4.26 -20.20
N PRO A 346 -3.60 4.57 -20.04
CA PRO A 346 -2.56 3.99 -20.90
C PRO A 346 -2.43 2.48 -20.66
N VAL A 347 -1.71 1.80 -21.55
CA VAL A 347 -1.21 0.44 -21.33
C VAL A 347 0.29 0.53 -20.98
N LEU A 348 0.78 -0.34 -20.08
CA LEU A 348 2.14 -0.23 -19.54
C LEU A 348 3.26 -0.34 -20.58
N ASP A 349 3.06 -1.14 -21.64
CA ASP A 349 4.01 -1.32 -22.75
C ASP A 349 3.75 -0.40 -23.95
N ASP A 350 2.87 0.60 -23.80
CA ASP A 350 2.61 1.59 -24.84
C ASP A 350 3.85 2.48 -25.06
N ASN A 351 4.34 2.52 -26.30
CA ASN A 351 5.45 3.37 -26.70
C ASN A 351 5.19 4.85 -26.39
N ALA A 352 3.95 5.33 -26.51
CA ALA A 352 3.61 6.72 -26.21
C ALA A 352 3.67 6.99 -24.69
N LEU A 353 3.34 6.02 -23.85
CA LEU A 353 3.50 6.13 -22.39
C LEU A 353 5.00 6.24 -22.03
N LEU A 354 5.82 5.31 -22.53
CA LEU A 354 7.25 5.29 -22.23
C LEU A 354 7.96 6.54 -22.76
N ALA A 355 7.58 7.03 -23.95
CA ALA A 355 8.10 8.27 -24.51
C ALA A 355 7.69 9.51 -23.70
N ALA A 356 6.45 9.54 -23.20
CA ALA A 356 5.98 10.63 -22.33
C ALA A 356 6.79 10.67 -21.02
N ALA A 357 6.96 9.52 -20.35
CA ALA A 357 7.80 9.43 -19.15
C ALA A 357 9.26 9.84 -19.44
N ALA A 358 9.85 9.33 -20.51
CA ALA A 358 11.24 9.60 -20.90
C ALA A 358 11.48 11.06 -21.32
N SER A 359 10.43 11.80 -21.68
CA SER A 359 10.57 13.22 -22.05
C SER A 359 11.09 14.10 -20.91
N ALA A 360 10.91 13.68 -19.65
CA ALA A 360 11.40 14.38 -18.46
C ALA A 360 12.89 14.19 -18.19
N CYS A 361 13.56 13.30 -18.93
CA CYS A 361 14.99 13.02 -18.83
C CYS A 361 15.87 13.96 -19.67
N LYS A 362 15.26 14.88 -20.43
CA LYS A 362 15.95 15.80 -21.33
C LYS A 362 16.29 17.12 -20.66
#